data_AF-X1RJU5-F1
#
_entry.id   AF-X1RJU5-F1
#
_cell.length_a   1.000
_cell.length_b   1.000
_cell.length_c   1.000
_cell.angle_alpha   90.00
_cell.angle_beta   90.00
_cell.angle_gamma   90.00
#
_symmetry.space_group_name_H-M   'P 1'
#
loop_
_entity.id
_entity.type
_entity.pdbx_description
1 polymer ?
#
loop_
_entity_poly.entity_id
_entity_poly.type
_entity_poly.pdbx_seq_one_letter_code
_entity_poly.pdbx_strand_id
1 'polypeptide(L)' 'MPYLSNDPNDLAYRCECGNIFELPRDATRCPCPCHDKMLQKAKDLGLYCEDCGFSTLEPTTFQMHFGWATHQKAVAAKEG' A
#
# COMPACT_ATOMS: atom_id res chain seq x y z
N MET A 1 31.97 -21.34 -19.06
CA MET A 1 31.69 -20.23 -18.13
C MET A 1 30.20 -19.92 -18.18
N PRO A 2 29.42 -20.06 -17.10
CA PRO A 2 28.11 -19.46 -17.02
C PRO A 2 28.20 -18.14 -16.22
N TYR A 3 27.73 -17.05 -16.83
CA TYR A 3 27.59 -15.75 -16.20
C TYR A 3 26.53 -15.85 -15.08
N LEU A 4 26.97 -15.82 -13.83
CA LEU A 4 26.11 -15.51 -12.69
C LEU A 4 25.86 -13.99 -12.74
N SER A 5 24.68 -13.59 -13.22
CA SER A 5 24.23 -12.20 -13.15
C SER A 5 24.16 -11.78 -11.68
N ASN A 6 25.06 -10.88 -11.30
CA ASN A 6 25.27 -10.36 -9.95
C ASN A 6 24.69 -8.94 -9.90
N ASP A 7 23.42 -8.81 -10.29
CA ASP A 7 22.73 -7.53 -10.36
C ASP A 7 22.06 -7.21 -9.01
N PRO A 8 22.51 -6.18 -8.27
CA PRO A 8 21.92 -5.79 -6.98
C PRO A 8 20.53 -5.12 -7.10
N ASN A 9 19.93 -5.14 -8.29
CA ASN A 9 18.64 -4.52 -8.61
C ASN A 9 17.47 -5.51 -8.64
N ASP A 10 17.71 -6.80 -8.40
CA ASP A 10 16.66 -7.82 -8.34
C ASP A 10 16.05 -7.85 -6.93
N LEU A 11 15.25 -6.85 -6.60
CA LEU A 11 14.45 -6.88 -5.38
C LEU A 11 13.02 -7.23 -5.74
N ALA A 12 12.79 -8.53 -5.88
CA ALA A 12 11.45 -9.11 -5.85
C ALA A 12 10.74 -8.68 -4.55
N TYR A 13 9.86 -7.69 -4.65
CA TYR A 13 9.00 -7.28 -3.55
C TYR A 13 7.95 -8.38 -3.33
N ARG A 14 8.10 -9.09 -2.22
CA ARG A 14 7.11 -10.08 -1.79
C ARG A 14 5.95 -9.38 -1.12
N CYS A 15 4.81 -9.34 -1.82
CA CYS A 15 3.56 -8.91 -1.23
C CYS A 15 3.17 -9.86 -0.08
N GLU A 16 2.65 -9.31 1.02
CA GLU A 16 2.12 -10.07 2.17
C GLU A 16 0.93 -10.97 1.79
N CYS A 17 0.34 -10.75 0.61
CA CYS A 17 -0.64 -11.62 -0.03
C CYS A 17 -0.07 -12.98 -0.49
N GLY A 18 1.21 -13.28 -0.23
CA GLY A 18 1.83 -14.57 -0.48
C GLY A 18 2.37 -14.75 -1.91
N ASN A 19 2.15 -13.78 -2.80
CA ASN A 19 2.65 -13.80 -4.17
C ASN A 19 3.94 -12.97 -4.29
N ILE A 20 4.94 -13.53 -4.98
CA ILE A 20 6.22 -12.87 -5.25
C ILE A 20 6.08 -12.15 -6.60
N PHE A 21 6.26 -10.84 -6.60
CA PHE A 21 6.26 -10.05 -7.83
C PHE A 21 7.59 -9.31 -7.95
N GLU A 22 8.13 -9.25 -9.18
CA GLU A 22 9.28 -8.41 -9.52
C GLU A 22 8.79 -6.96 -9.66
N LEU A 23 8.57 -6.30 -8.51
CA LEU A 23 8.17 -4.90 -8.47
C LEU A 23 9.36 -4.02 -8.12
N PRO A 24 9.50 -2.84 -8.74
CA PRO A 24 10.53 -1.89 -8.35
C PRO A 24 10.33 -1.46 -6.89
N ARG A 25 11.42 -1.11 -6.19
CA ARG A 25 11.36 -0.66 -4.77
C ARG A 25 10.41 0.51 -4.55
N ASP A 26 10.20 1.34 -5.57
CA ASP A 26 9.28 2.49 -5.58
C ASP A 26 7.82 2.13 -5.90
N ALA A 27 7.52 0.85 -6.16
CA ALA A 27 6.16 0.40 -6.37
C ALA A 27 5.35 0.54 -5.08
N THR A 28 4.71 1.69 -4.90
CA THR A 28 3.81 1.98 -3.79
C THR A 28 2.51 1.18 -3.89
N ARG A 29 2.26 0.53 -5.03
CA ARG A 29 1.08 -0.29 -5.29
C ARG A 29 1.47 -1.61 -5.93
N CYS A 30 1.11 -2.70 -5.26
CA CYS A 30 1.11 -4.03 -5.86
C CYS A 30 0.06 -4.09 -6.98
N PRO A 31 0.36 -4.60 -8.18
CA PRO A 31 -0.59 -4.79 -9.28
C PRO A 31 -1.51 -6.00 -9.06
N CYS A 32 -1.42 -6.64 -7.89
CA CYS A 32 -2.16 -7.84 -7.59
C CYS A 32 -3.66 -7.53 -7.39
N PRO A 33 -4.56 -8.33 -8.00
CA PRO A 33 -6.01 -8.09 -7.94
C PRO A 33 -6.60 -8.28 -6.54
N CYS A 34 -5.85 -8.90 -5.61
CA CYS A 34 -6.25 -8.98 -4.21
C CYS A 34 -6.27 -7.59 -3.54
N HIS A 35 -5.31 -6.70 -3.83
CA HIS A 35 -5.32 -5.34 -3.27
C HIS A 35 -6.43 -4.50 -3.88
N ASP A 36 -6.74 -4.67 -5.16
CA ASP A 36 -7.88 -3.99 -5.80
C ASP A 36 -9.21 -4.43 -5.18
N LYS A 37 -9.41 -5.74 -4.98
CA LYS A 37 -10.58 -6.27 -4.26
C LYS A 37 -10.66 -5.78 -2.81
N MET A 38 -9.54 -5.78 -2.08
CA MET A 38 -9.51 -5.27 -0.71
C MET A 38 -9.80 -3.77 -0.65
N LEU A 39 -9.28 -2.99 -1.61
CA LEU A 39 -9.53 -1.56 -1.73
C LEU A 39 -11.01 -1.30 -2.03
N GLN A 40 -11.58 -2.02 -3.00
CA GLN A 40 -13.00 -1.89 -3.35
C GLN A 40 -13.90 -2.27 -2.16
N LYS A 41 -13.52 -3.32 -1.42
CA LYS A 41 -14.23 -3.73 -0.20
C LYS A 41 -14.09 -2.71 0.92
N ALA A 42 -12.91 -2.12 1.11
CA ALA A 42 -12.70 -1.05 2.08
C ALA A 42 -13.54 0.18 1.72
N LYS A 43 -13.63 0.54 0.43
CA LYS A 43 -14.51 1.62 -0.05
C LYS A 43 -15.98 1.32 0.21
N ASP A 44 -16.43 0.10 -0.07
CA ASP A 44 -17.82 -0.34 0.19
C ASP A 44 -18.18 -0.26 1.68
N LEU A 45 -17.22 -0.61 2.55
CA LEU A 45 -17.35 -0.50 4.00
C LEU A 45 -17.15 0.93 4.54
N GLY A 46 -16.78 1.90 3.71
CA GLY A 46 -16.43 3.26 4.14
C GLY A 46 -15.12 3.36 4.93
N LEU A 47 -14.26 2.34 4.88
CA LEU A 47 -12.96 2.26 5.55
C LEU A 47 -11.80 2.63 4.59
N TYR A 48 -12.05 3.64 3.76
CA TYR A 48 -11.09 4.20 2.82
C TYR A 48 -10.93 5.69 3.08
N CYS A 49 -9.68 6.14 3.23
CA CYS A 49 -9.34 7.54 3.38
C CYS A 49 -8.88 8.09 2.02
N GLU A 50 -9.68 9.00 1.46
CA GLU A 50 -9.36 9.65 0.18
C GLU A 50 -8.19 10.64 0.31
N ASP A 51 -7.96 11.19 1.50
CA ASP A 51 -6.89 12.15 1.76
C ASP A 51 -5.50 11.51 1.75
N CYS A 52 -5.40 10.29 2.26
CA CYS A 52 -4.12 9.58 2.40
C CYS A 52 -3.96 8.44 1.39
N GLY A 53 -5.01 8.05 0.67
CA GLY A 53 -5.03 6.83 -0.13
C GLY A 53 -4.91 5.56 0.72
N PHE A 54 -5.19 5.65 2.02
CA PHE A 54 -5.09 4.55 2.97
C PHE A 54 -6.40 3.76 3.00
N SER A 55 -6.32 2.43 2.89
CA SER A 55 -7.45 1.52 2.96
C SER A 55 -7.16 0.40 3.94
N THR A 56 -8.10 0.07 4.82
CA THR A 56 -8.02 -1.12 5.66
C THR A 56 -9.38 -1.79 5.77
N LEU A 57 -9.40 -3.09 6.03
CA LEU A 57 -10.63 -3.83 6.29
C LEU A 57 -11.02 -3.83 7.76
N GLU A 58 -10.15 -3.34 8.64
CA GLU A 58 -10.40 -3.31 10.06
C GLU A 58 -10.80 -1.91 10.53
N PRO A 59 -12.02 -1.74 11.07
CA PRO A 59 -12.52 -0.42 11.46
C PRO A 59 -11.70 0.21 12.59
N THR A 60 -11.20 -0.59 13.53
CA THR A 60 -10.35 -0.11 14.63
C THR A 60 -9.05 0.49 14.10
N THR A 61 -8.38 -0.23 13.18
CA THR A 61 -7.16 0.26 12.52
C THR A 61 -7.45 1.51 11.68
N PHE A 62 -8.61 1.56 11.01
CA PHE A 62 -9.03 2.74 10.25
C PHE A 62 -9.23 3.96 11.16
N GLN A 63 -9.85 3.77 12.32
CA GLN A 63 -10.03 4.84 13.29
C GLN A 63 -8.70 5.33 13.86
N MET A 64 -7.76 4.41 14.14
CA MET A 64 -6.41 4.78 14.58
C MET A 64 -5.62 5.54 13.52
N HIS A 65 -5.88 5.27 12.24
CA HIS A 65 -5.22 5.96 11.12
C HIS A 65 -5.40 7.48 11.19
N PHE A 66 -6.55 7.98 11.65
CA PHE A 66 -6.79 9.41 11.82
C PHE A 66 -5.85 10.06 12.86
N GLY A 67 -5.31 9.27 13.79
CA GLY A 67 -4.33 9.72 14.78
C GLY A 67 -2.88 9.69 14.28
N TRP A 68 -2.61 9.17 13.08
CA TRP A 68 -1.24 9.09 12.57
C TRP A 68 -0.73 10.47 12.16
N ALA A 69 0.53 10.75 12.49
CA ALA A 69 1.20 12.00 12.11
C ALA A 69 1.21 12.23 10.59
N THR A 70 1.21 11.15 9.80
CA THR A 70 1.10 11.20 8.34
C THR A 70 -0.28 11.69 7.89
N HIS A 71 -1.36 11.22 8.52
CA HIS A 71 -2.72 11.68 8.21
C HIS A 71 -2.91 13.13 8.64
N GLN A 72 -2.50 13.50 9.85
CA GLN A 72 -2.60 14.87 10.33
C GLN A 72 -1.86 15.86 9.42
N LYS A 73 -0.67 15.50 8.93
CA LYS A 73 0.06 16.30 7.94
C LYS A 73 -0.66 16.40 6.60
N ALA A 74 -1.23 15.30 6.11
CA ALA A 74 -1.96 15.27 4.84
C ALA A 74 -3.23 16.14 4.89
N VAL A 75 -3.98 16.10 5.99
CA VAL A 75 -5.16 16.94 6.21
C VAL A 75 -4.76 18.41 6.34
N ALA A 76 -3.76 18.72 7.18
CA ALA A 76 -3.28 20.09 7.36
C ALA A 76 -2.74 20.72 6.06
N ALA A 77 -2.14 19.92 5.17
CA ALA A 77 -1.67 20.38 3.86
C ALA A 77 -2.81 20.70 2.88
N LYS A 78 -4.03 20.22 3.13
CA LYS A 78 -5.22 20.52 2.31
C LYS A 78 -6.01 21.73 2.80
N GLU A 79 -5.87 22.09 4.08
CA GLU A 79 -6.54 23.24 4.69
C GLU A 79 -5.74 24.56 4.58
N GLY A 80 -4.59 24.54 3.89
CA GLY A 80 -3.69 25.70 3.71
C GLY A 80 -3.78 26.36 2.34
#